data_AF-A0AAD9GF23-F1
#
_entry.id   AF-A0AAD9GF23-F1
#
_cell.length_a   1.000
_cell.length_b   1.000
_cell.length_c   1.000
_cell.angle_alpha   90.00
_cell.angle_beta   90.00
_cell.angle_gamma   90.00
#
_symmetry.space_group_name_H-M   'P 1'
#
loop_
_entity.id
_entity.type
_entity.pdbx_description
1 polymer ?
#
loop_
_entity_poly.entity_id
_entity_poly.type
_entity_poly.pdbx_seq_one_letter_code
_entity_poly.pdbx_strand_id
1 'polypeptide(L)'
;MPRPYATVPAEGESTSTLSSILDSREHWWISRYVQALQRIPPVTGLYLMSSSVTALLAWLINDNYPLDVLQYDLNAIKRGEIWRLATPFLYFGQLWLAHLFMAQSVALYMSSVEIAHCARPEKFVEFMLFGMTFLSAYGLAESLSGRGDMTMNSAAYHLHMYVLYYWSRLNEGSVVNCLDLFTLPAETVPAIFLLQNYLLYREFYVSDIAAIGAGYLYFYFFSDTPAVWPLHLLKRGSFKGLYQRFNNEIPR
;
A
#
# COMPACT_ATOMS: atom_id res chain seq x y z
N MET A 1 46.33 2.71 50.11
CA MET A 1 46.35 3.88 49.19
C MET A 1 45.50 3.54 47.98
N PRO A 2 44.46 4.34 47.66
CA PRO A 2 43.50 4.05 46.59
C PRO A 2 44.04 4.47 45.21
N ARG A 3 43.60 3.73 44.18
CA ARG A 3 43.93 3.96 42.74
C ARG A 3 43.28 5.27 42.23
N PRO A 4 43.93 6.01 41.31
CA PRO A 4 43.32 7.16 40.67
C PRO A 4 42.27 6.76 39.63
N TYR A 5 41.26 7.61 39.50
CA TYR A 5 40.08 7.49 38.63
C TYR A 5 40.40 7.50 37.13
N ALA A 6 39.50 6.90 36.36
CA ALA A 6 39.50 6.80 34.91
C ALA A 6 39.41 8.17 34.21
N THR A 7 40.04 8.28 33.03
CA THR A 7 39.72 9.26 32.00
C THR A 7 39.04 8.53 30.84
N VAL A 8 37.74 8.78 30.66
CA VAL A 8 37.01 8.43 29.45
C VAL A 8 37.40 9.43 28.36
N PRO A 9 37.87 9.02 27.17
CA PRO A 9 38.05 9.95 26.07
C PRO A 9 36.68 10.37 25.51
N ALA A 10 36.52 11.68 25.35
CA ALA A 10 35.39 12.31 24.70
C ALA A 10 35.52 12.26 23.17
N GLU A 11 34.35 12.23 22.54
CA GLU A 11 34.02 12.61 21.16
C GLU A 11 34.38 11.69 19.99
N GLY A 12 33.31 11.27 19.30
CA GLY A 12 33.33 10.69 17.97
C GLY A 12 31.91 10.53 17.43
N GLU A 13 31.56 11.41 16.48
CA GLU A 13 30.47 11.32 15.48
C GLU A 13 29.08 11.89 15.81
N SER A 14 28.76 12.98 15.10
CA SER A 14 27.53 13.76 15.11
C SER A 14 26.36 13.09 14.37
N THR A 15 26.12 11.80 14.58
CA THR A 15 24.92 11.09 14.11
C THR A 15 23.91 10.85 15.24
N SER A 16 24.23 11.30 16.45
CA SER A 16 23.50 10.99 17.68
C SER A 16 22.43 12.01 18.08
N THR A 17 22.37 13.20 17.49
CA THR A 17 21.47 14.27 17.99
C THR A 17 19.99 14.01 17.74
N LEU A 18 19.60 13.55 16.54
CA LEU A 18 18.19 13.23 16.26
C LEU A 18 17.74 11.94 16.94
N SER A 19 18.60 10.91 16.95
CA SER A 19 18.31 9.64 17.63
C SER A 19 18.24 9.82 19.15
N SER A 20 19.13 10.60 19.76
CA SER A 20 19.10 10.87 21.22
C SER A 20 17.90 11.72 21.65
N ILE A 21 17.43 12.64 20.78
CA ILE A 21 16.24 13.45 21.05
C ILE A 21 14.97 12.59 20.93
N LEU A 22 14.91 11.68 19.94
CA LEU A 22 13.80 10.75 19.78
C LEU A 22 13.74 9.68 20.89
N ASP A 23 14.89 9.27 21.43
CA ASP A 23 15.01 8.25 22.47
C ASP A 23 14.93 8.81 23.91
N SER A 24 14.72 10.12 24.04
CA SER A 24 14.43 10.77 25.32
C SER A 24 13.10 10.25 25.88
N ARG A 25 13.06 9.98 27.19
CA ARG A 25 11.88 9.48 27.93
C ARG A 25 10.60 10.30 27.72
N GLU A 26 10.72 11.57 27.33
CA GLU A 26 9.59 12.49 27.12
C GLU A 26 8.90 12.27 25.76
N HIS A 27 9.55 11.56 24.84
CA HIS A 27 9.10 11.36 23.46
C HIS A 27 8.94 9.88 23.07
N TRP A 28 8.79 8.98 24.04
CA TRP A 28 8.60 7.54 23.82
C TRP A 28 7.46 7.18 22.85
N TRP A 29 6.43 8.04 22.76
CA TRP A 29 5.33 7.89 21.82
C TRP A 29 5.76 8.27 20.41
N ILE A 30 6.54 9.35 20.25
CA ILE A 30 7.13 9.77 18.97
C ILE A 30 8.04 8.68 18.43
N SER A 31 8.91 8.11 19.26
CA SER A 31 9.79 7.02 18.83
C SER A 31 8.98 5.79 18.39
N ARG A 32 7.87 5.45 19.06
CA ARG A 32 6.95 4.41 18.59
C ARG A 32 6.33 4.72 17.22
N TYR A 33 5.86 5.94 17.00
CA TYR A 33 5.29 6.33 15.70
C TYR A 33 6.34 6.36 14.59
N VAL A 34 7.54 6.88 14.88
CA VAL A 34 8.67 6.88 13.94
C VAL A 34 9.10 5.45 13.62
N GLN A 35 9.17 4.56 14.61
CA GLN A 35 9.44 3.14 14.39
C GLN A 35 8.34 2.48 13.56
N ALA A 36 7.07 2.81 13.80
CA ALA A 36 5.95 2.30 13.02
C ALA A 36 6.05 2.77 11.55
N LEU A 37 6.38 4.04 11.30
CA LEU A 37 6.61 4.56 9.95
C LEU A 37 7.85 3.95 9.29
N GLN A 38 8.90 3.66 10.05
CA GLN A 38 10.11 3.00 9.54
C GLN A 38 9.87 1.55 9.11
N ARG A 39 8.91 0.86 9.75
CA ARG A 39 8.48 -0.49 9.36
C ARG A 39 7.71 -0.52 8.06
N ILE A 40 7.12 0.60 7.63
CA ILE A 40 6.40 0.66 6.36
C ILE A 40 7.43 0.75 5.22
N PRO A 41 7.38 -0.15 4.23
CA PRO A 41 8.22 -0.11 3.05
C PRO A 41 8.02 1.17 2.23
N PRO A 42 9.03 1.61 1.46
CA PRO A 42 9.04 2.94 0.86
C PRO A 42 7.91 3.19 -0.15
N VAL A 43 7.54 2.22 -1.00
CA VAL A 43 6.51 2.43 -2.03
C VAL A 43 5.11 2.45 -1.40
N THR A 44 4.83 1.52 -0.50
CA THR A 44 3.58 1.49 0.29
C THR A 44 3.46 2.74 1.15
N GLY A 45 4.55 3.18 1.79
CA GLY A 45 4.59 4.41 2.55
C GLY A 45 4.28 5.63 1.70
N LEU A 46 4.87 5.75 0.51
CA LEU A 46 4.57 6.83 -0.44
C LEU A 46 3.10 6.82 -0.87
N TYR A 47 2.53 5.65 -1.12
CA TYR A 47 1.12 5.49 -1.49
C TYR A 47 0.18 5.91 -0.35
N LEU A 48 0.43 5.46 0.88
CA LEU A 48 -0.31 5.85 2.08
C LEU A 48 -0.24 7.36 2.33
N MET A 49 0.95 7.94 2.20
CA MET A 49 1.15 9.38 2.36
C MET A 49 0.41 10.17 1.29
N SER A 50 0.51 9.75 0.02
CA SER A 50 -0.18 10.42 -1.09
C SER A 50 -1.71 10.36 -0.94
N SER A 51 -2.23 9.21 -0.53
CA SER A 51 -3.65 9.03 -0.24
C SER A 51 -4.10 9.89 0.94
N SER A 52 -3.34 9.90 2.04
CA SER A 52 -3.68 10.69 3.23
C SER A 52 -3.61 12.19 2.97
N VAL A 53 -2.63 12.66 2.18
CA VAL A 53 -2.58 14.05 1.70
C VAL A 53 -3.80 14.38 0.84
N THR A 54 -4.20 13.47 -0.04
CA THR A 54 -5.40 13.65 -0.88
C THR A 54 -6.67 13.76 -0.03
N ALA A 55 -6.83 12.90 0.96
CA ALA A 55 -7.96 12.95 1.89
C ALA A 55 -7.96 14.22 2.75
N LEU A 56 -6.79 14.68 3.20
CA LEU A 56 -6.64 15.96 3.91
C LEU A 56 -7.03 17.15 3.04
N LEU A 57 -6.60 17.17 1.78
CA LEU A 57 -6.98 18.22 0.83
C LEU A 57 -8.48 18.20 0.52
N ALA A 58 -9.07 17.02 0.35
CA ALA A 58 -10.52 16.85 0.18
C ALA A 58 -11.31 17.39 1.39
N TRP A 59 -10.83 17.11 2.61
CA TRP A 59 -11.42 17.64 3.83
C TRP A 59 -11.32 19.17 3.93
N LEU A 60 -10.18 19.75 3.55
CA LEU A 60 -9.95 21.20 3.61
C LEU A 60 -10.72 22.00 2.56
N ILE A 61 -10.89 21.45 1.36
CA ILE A 61 -11.34 22.20 0.18
C ILE A 61 -12.79 21.86 -0.20
N ASN A 62 -13.24 20.63 0.02
CA ASN A 62 -14.48 20.10 -0.55
C ASN A 62 -15.36 19.41 0.51
N ASP A 63 -15.36 19.88 1.76
CA ASP A 63 -16.18 19.34 2.86
C ASP A 63 -16.08 17.80 2.99
N ASN A 64 -14.88 17.25 2.80
CA ASN A 64 -14.57 15.81 2.86
C ASN A 64 -15.15 14.96 1.71
N TYR A 65 -15.68 15.58 0.67
CA TYR A 65 -16.03 14.93 -0.59
C TYR A 65 -14.79 14.80 -1.50
N PRO A 66 -14.73 13.76 -2.34
CA PRO A 66 -13.61 13.57 -3.25
C PRO A 66 -13.40 14.78 -4.15
N LEU A 67 -12.14 15.13 -4.42
CA LEU A 67 -11.80 16.25 -5.30
C LEU A 67 -12.11 15.90 -6.75
N ASP A 68 -12.99 16.68 -7.40
CA ASP A 68 -13.44 16.43 -8.78
C ASP A 68 -12.30 16.27 -9.78
N VAL A 69 -11.19 16.98 -9.60
CA VAL A 69 -10.00 16.92 -10.48
C VAL A 69 -9.30 15.55 -10.44
N LEU A 70 -9.41 14.84 -9.32
CA LEU A 70 -8.77 13.54 -9.10
C LEU A 70 -9.68 12.36 -9.41
N GLN A 71 -10.99 12.60 -9.49
CA GLN A 71 -11.97 11.57 -9.78
C GLN A 71 -11.99 11.21 -11.27
N TYR A 72 -12.54 10.05 -11.56
CA TYR A 72 -12.71 9.59 -12.92
C TYR A 72 -13.85 10.35 -13.61
N ASP A 73 -13.59 10.83 -14.83
CA ASP A 73 -14.61 11.36 -15.75
C ASP A 73 -14.21 10.99 -17.18
N LEU A 74 -15.05 10.19 -17.84
CA LEU A 74 -14.83 9.75 -19.21
C LEU A 74 -14.74 10.93 -20.19
N ASN A 75 -15.55 11.96 -20.00
CA ASN A 75 -15.55 13.12 -20.89
C ASN A 75 -14.27 13.93 -20.73
N ALA A 76 -13.78 14.08 -19.50
CA ALA A 76 -12.48 14.69 -19.22
C ALA A 76 -11.31 13.90 -19.82
N ILE A 77 -11.35 12.57 -19.73
CA ILE A 77 -10.33 11.70 -20.34
C ILE A 77 -10.33 11.88 -21.87
N LYS A 78 -11.50 11.97 -22.51
CA LYS A 78 -11.61 12.28 -23.94
C LYS A 78 -11.04 13.65 -24.31
N ARG A 79 -11.02 14.61 -23.37
CA ARG A 79 -10.39 15.93 -23.51
C ARG A 79 -8.87 15.93 -23.27
N GLY A 80 -8.29 14.79 -22.86
CA GLY A 80 -6.85 14.63 -22.63
C GLY A 80 -6.41 14.57 -21.17
N GLU A 81 -7.34 14.57 -20.21
CA GLU A 81 -7.05 14.48 -18.76
C GLU A 81 -6.72 13.03 -18.33
N ILE A 82 -5.67 12.44 -18.92
CA ILE A 82 -5.32 11.02 -18.77
C ILE A 82 -4.94 10.61 -17.33
N TRP A 83 -4.52 11.56 -16.49
CA TRP A 83 -4.18 11.29 -15.09
C TRP A 83 -5.38 10.76 -14.29
N ARG A 84 -6.62 11.03 -14.74
CA ARG A 84 -7.86 10.52 -14.14
C ARG A 84 -8.00 9.00 -14.21
N LEU A 85 -7.14 8.31 -14.96
CA LEU A 85 -7.04 6.87 -14.92
C LEU A 85 -6.22 6.36 -13.72
N ALA A 86 -5.35 7.18 -13.15
CA ALA A 86 -4.43 6.82 -12.08
C ALA A 86 -4.76 7.49 -10.74
N THR A 87 -5.25 8.73 -10.75
CA THR A 87 -5.56 9.49 -9.52
C THR A 87 -6.66 8.87 -8.66
N PRO A 88 -7.68 8.16 -9.17
CA PRO A 88 -8.72 7.56 -8.32
C PRO A 88 -8.18 6.50 -7.35
N PHE A 89 -7.05 5.86 -7.65
CA PHE A 89 -6.41 4.93 -6.72
C PHE A 89 -5.88 5.60 -5.45
N LEU A 90 -5.70 6.92 -5.45
CA LEU A 90 -5.28 7.66 -4.25
C LEU A 90 -6.44 7.97 -3.29
N TYR A 91 -7.69 7.69 -3.68
CA TYR A 91 -8.84 7.99 -2.85
C TYR A 91 -9.30 6.75 -2.06
N PHE A 92 -8.95 6.69 -0.78
CA PHE A 92 -9.35 5.59 0.11
C PHE A 92 -10.74 5.78 0.72
N GLY A 93 -11.35 6.94 0.50
CA GLY A 93 -12.59 7.35 1.13
C GLY A 93 -12.44 8.63 1.93
N GLN A 94 -13.51 8.97 2.64
CA GLN A 94 -13.60 10.13 3.53
C GLN A 94 -12.61 10.01 4.70
N LEU A 95 -12.02 11.13 5.14
CA LEU A 95 -10.90 11.24 6.10
C LEU A 95 -11.15 10.68 7.53
N TRP A 96 -12.25 9.97 7.76
CA TRP A 96 -12.60 9.41 9.06
C TRP A 96 -12.33 7.91 9.10
N LEU A 97 -13.33 7.16 9.54
CA LEU A 97 -13.24 5.73 9.80
C LEU A 97 -12.94 4.92 8.53
N ALA A 98 -13.51 5.30 7.38
CA ALA A 98 -13.29 4.64 6.10
C ALA A 98 -11.83 4.72 5.66
N HIS A 99 -11.26 5.94 5.62
CA HIS A 99 -9.86 6.14 5.27
C HIS A 99 -8.92 5.44 6.25
N LEU A 100 -9.19 5.50 7.55
CA LEU A 100 -8.35 4.85 8.56
C LEU A 100 -8.32 3.33 8.41
N PHE A 101 -9.46 2.67 8.22
CA PHE A 101 -9.50 1.22 8.03
C PHE A 101 -8.81 0.78 6.75
N MET A 102 -9.02 1.52 5.66
CA MET A 102 -8.37 1.25 4.39
C MET A 102 -6.85 1.50 4.45
N ALA A 103 -6.43 2.60 5.07
CA ALA A 103 -5.01 2.90 5.27
C ALA A 103 -4.34 1.83 6.16
N GLN A 104 -5.02 1.37 7.21
CA GLN A 104 -4.52 0.29 8.06
C GLN A 104 -4.41 -1.04 7.30
N SER A 105 -5.41 -1.39 6.48
CA SER A 105 -5.36 -2.63 5.70
C SER A 105 -4.25 -2.58 4.65
N VAL A 106 -4.06 -1.44 3.97
CA VAL A 106 -2.94 -1.22 3.04
C VAL A 106 -1.61 -1.30 3.78
N ALA A 107 -1.48 -0.63 4.93
CA ALA A 107 -0.26 -0.67 5.74
C ALA A 107 0.09 -2.09 6.23
N LEU A 108 -0.89 -2.96 6.43
CA LEU A 108 -0.66 -4.35 6.83
C LEU A 108 -0.33 -5.24 5.61
N TYR A 109 -1.25 -5.32 4.65
CA TYR A 109 -1.20 -6.31 3.58
C TYR A 109 -0.26 -5.89 2.45
N MET A 110 -0.34 -4.63 1.99
CA MET A 110 0.51 -4.15 0.90
C MET A 110 1.98 -4.05 1.33
N SER A 111 2.24 -3.60 2.56
CA SER A 111 3.60 -3.61 3.13
C SER A 111 4.17 -5.03 3.18
N SER A 112 3.37 -6.02 3.60
CA SER A 112 3.81 -7.42 3.65
C SER A 112 4.17 -7.95 2.26
N VAL A 113 3.39 -7.62 1.23
CA VAL A 113 3.72 -7.96 -0.16
C VAL A 113 5.00 -7.26 -0.63
N GLU A 114 5.18 -5.98 -0.30
CA GLU A 114 6.39 -5.24 -0.66
C GLU A 114 7.64 -5.81 0.04
N ILE A 115 7.52 -6.20 1.31
CA ILE A 115 8.60 -6.85 2.07
C ILE A 115 9.00 -8.18 1.41
N ALA A 116 8.02 -9.00 1.01
CA ALA A 116 8.28 -10.24 0.27
C ALA A 116 9.06 -10.02 -1.03
N HIS A 117 8.96 -8.82 -1.63
CA HIS A 117 9.69 -8.44 -2.84
C HIS A 117 10.95 -7.60 -2.56
N CYS A 118 11.43 -7.46 -1.32
CA CYS A 118 12.61 -6.65 -1.01
C CYS A 118 13.87 -7.04 -1.78
N ALA A 119 14.02 -8.32 -2.14
CA ALA A 119 15.13 -8.79 -2.96
C ALA A 119 15.08 -8.28 -4.42
N ARG A 120 13.87 -8.04 -4.93
CA ARG A 120 13.56 -7.57 -6.30
C ARG A 120 12.46 -6.50 -6.26
N PRO A 121 12.74 -5.29 -5.71
CA PRO A 121 11.72 -4.28 -5.50
C PRO A 121 11.12 -3.77 -6.82
N GLU A 122 11.83 -3.92 -7.94
CA GLU A 122 11.30 -3.65 -9.28
C GLU A 122 10.06 -4.50 -9.62
N LYS A 123 9.95 -5.73 -9.10
CA LYS A 123 8.78 -6.60 -9.31
C LYS A 123 7.56 -6.17 -8.50
N PHE A 124 7.78 -5.51 -7.36
CA PHE A 124 6.67 -4.92 -6.62
C PHE A 124 6.09 -3.72 -7.36
N VAL A 125 6.93 -2.87 -7.96
CA VAL A 125 6.46 -1.76 -8.79
C VAL A 125 5.73 -2.28 -10.04
N GLU A 126 6.25 -3.33 -10.68
CA GLU A 126 5.57 -4.00 -11.79
C GLU A 126 4.20 -4.55 -11.39
N PHE A 127 4.12 -5.23 -10.24
CA PHE A 127 2.89 -5.74 -9.66
C PHE A 127 1.85 -4.64 -9.48
N MET A 128 2.24 -3.53 -8.85
CA MET A 128 1.36 -2.37 -8.66
C MET A 128 0.89 -1.78 -9.98
N LEU A 129 1.80 -1.59 -10.95
CA LEU A 129 1.46 -1.06 -12.27
C LEU A 129 0.55 -2.00 -13.05
N PHE A 130 0.75 -3.31 -12.97
CA PHE A 130 -0.15 -4.29 -13.58
C PHE A 130 -1.56 -4.19 -13.00
N GLY A 131 -1.70 -4.20 -11.67
CA GLY A 131 -3.00 -4.06 -11.01
C GLY A 131 -3.71 -2.77 -11.40
N MET A 132 -3.01 -1.63 -11.33
CA MET A 132 -3.57 -0.32 -11.70
C MET A 132 -3.98 -0.28 -13.17
N THR A 133 -3.12 -0.71 -14.10
CA THR A 133 -3.42 -0.68 -15.53
C THR A 133 -4.56 -1.62 -15.92
N PHE A 134 -4.62 -2.82 -15.34
CA PHE A 134 -5.71 -3.76 -15.56
C PHE A 134 -7.05 -3.18 -15.08
N LEU A 135 -7.09 -2.63 -13.86
CA LEU A 135 -8.30 -2.04 -13.28
C LEU A 135 -8.73 -0.77 -14.01
N SER A 136 -7.79 0.10 -14.41
CA SER A 136 -8.11 1.26 -15.25
C SER A 136 -8.66 0.86 -16.62
N ALA A 137 -8.10 -0.19 -17.24
CA ALA A 137 -8.60 -0.71 -18.51
C ALA A 137 -10.00 -1.31 -18.36
N TYR A 138 -10.25 -2.06 -17.28
CA TYR A 138 -11.57 -2.60 -16.96
C TYR A 138 -12.59 -1.49 -16.71
N GLY A 139 -12.26 -0.49 -15.89
CA GLY A 139 -13.12 0.65 -15.60
C GLY A 139 -13.41 1.51 -16.83
N LEU A 140 -12.42 1.71 -17.71
CA LEU A 140 -12.64 2.38 -18.98
C LEU A 140 -13.58 1.57 -19.88
N ALA A 141 -13.43 0.25 -19.95
CA ALA A 141 -14.32 -0.62 -20.72
C ALA A 141 -15.76 -0.62 -20.15
N GLU A 142 -15.92 -0.58 -18.83
CA GLU A 142 -17.20 -0.45 -18.13
C GLU A 142 -17.91 0.86 -18.53
N SER A 143 -17.19 1.96 -18.44
CA SER A 143 -17.66 3.31 -18.77
C SER A 143 -18.04 3.43 -20.25
N LEU A 144 -17.23 2.89 -21.16
CA LEU A 144 -17.52 2.84 -22.60
C LEU A 144 -18.72 1.96 -22.94
N SER A 145 -18.97 0.91 -22.16
CA SER A 145 -20.13 0.03 -22.31
C SER A 145 -21.43 0.61 -21.76
N GLY A 146 -21.39 1.81 -21.16
CA GLY A 146 -22.54 2.46 -20.53
C GLY A 146 -23.00 1.78 -19.24
N ARG A 147 -22.15 0.96 -18.61
CA ARG A 147 -22.47 0.25 -17.36
C ARG A 147 -22.27 1.09 -16.10
N GLY A 148 -21.80 2.33 -16.25
CA GLY A 148 -21.44 3.25 -15.18
C GLY A 148 -19.94 3.25 -14.90
N ASP A 149 -19.56 3.96 -13.83
CA ASP A 149 -18.15 4.21 -13.48
C ASP A 149 -17.80 3.58 -12.11
N MET A 150 -18.47 2.48 -11.74
CA MET A 150 -18.39 1.86 -10.42
C MET A 150 -16.97 1.44 -10.06
N THR A 151 -16.25 0.80 -11.00
CA THR A 151 -14.87 0.38 -10.79
C THR A 151 -13.96 1.56 -10.47
N MET A 152 -14.09 2.66 -11.20
CA MET A 152 -13.18 3.80 -11.07
C MET A 152 -13.49 4.67 -9.86
N ASN A 153 -14.75 4.73 -9.43
CA ASN A 153 -15.15 5.44 -8.20
C ASN A 153 -14.56 4.78 -6.94
N SER A 154 -14.36 3.46 -6.97
CA SER A 154 -13.80 2.66 -5.88
C SER A 154 -12.45 2.03 -6.25
N ALA A 155 -11.67 2.69 -7.11
CA ALA A 155 -10.44 2.14 -7.69
C ALA A 155 -9.42 1.69 -6.63
N ALA A 156 -9.24 2.49 -5.56
CA ALA A 156 -8.32 2.15 -4.47
C ALA A 156 -8.72 0.86 -3.75
N TYR A 157 -10.03 0.65 -3.54
CA TYR A 157 -10.59 -0.55 -2.92
C TYR A 157 -10.37 -1.78 -3.79
N HIS A 158 -10.64 -1.70 -5.09
CA HIS A 158 -10.38 -2.82 -6.00
C HIS A 158 -8.88 -3.14 -6.14
N LEU A 159 -8.02 -2.11 -6.13
CA LEU A 159 -6.57 -2.34 -6.08
C LEU A 159 -6.16 -3.03 -4.78
N HIS A 160 -6.78 -2.68 -3.65
CA HIS A 160 -6.56 -3.38 -2.41
C HIS A 160 -7.01 -4.84 -2.47
N MET A 161 -8.15 -5.15 -3.09
CA MET A 161 -8.59 -6.53 -3.31
C MET A 161 -7.60 -7.34 -4.17
N TYR A 162 -7.05 -6.71 -5.21
CA TYR A 162 -5.97 -7.29 -6.02
C TYR A 162 -4.73 -7.63 -5.16
N VAL A 163 -4.30 -6.69 -4.32
CA VAL A 163 -3.17 -6.88 -3.40
C VAL A 163 -3.46 -7.98 -2.37
N LEU A 164 -4.66 -7.97 -1.81
CA LEU A 164 -5.09 -8.90 -0.77
C LEU A 164 -5.13 -10.34 -1.28
N TYR A 165 -5.60 -10.54 -2.51
CA TYR A 165 -5.53 -11.85 -3.15
C TYR A 165 -4.08 -12.31 -3.31
N TYR A 166 -3.20 -11.48 -3.87
CA TYR A 166 -1.80 -11.85 -4.05
C TYR A 166 -1.12 -12.17 -2.72
N TRP A 167 -1.37 -11.35 -1.69
CA TRP A 167 -0.89 -11.57 -0.33
C TRP A 167 -1.37 -12.91 0.26
N SER A 168 -2.64 -13.26 0.04
CA SER A 168 -3.20 -14.52 0.53
C SER A 168 -2.48 -15.75 -0.04
N ARG A 169 -2.06 -15.68 -1.31
CA ARG A 169 -1.29 -16.74 -1.98
C ARG A 169 0.16 -16.80 -1.49
N LEU A 170 0.79 -15.65 -1.23
CA LEU A 170 2.13 -15.63 -0.62
C LEU A 170 2.17 -16.25 0.78
N ASN A 171 1.08 -16.15 1.53
CA ASN A 171 1.00 -16.61 2.92
C ASN A 171 0.15 -17.88 3.08
N GLU A 172 0.03 -18.69 2.02
CA GLU A 172 -0.65 -19.99 2.09
C GLU A 172 -0.09 -20.87 3.21
N GLY A 173 -0.99 -21.55 3.92
CA GLY A 173 -0.68 -22.35 5.11
C GLY A 173 -0.48 -21.53 6.39
N SER A 174 -0.51 -20.20 6.31
CA SER A 174 -0.39 -19.32 7.47
C SER A 174 -1.76 -19.01 8.07
N VAL A 175 -1.79 -18.82 9.40
CA VAL A 175 -2.98 -18.37 10.11
C VAL A 175 -2.81 -16.91 10.49
N VAL A 176 -3.82 -16.12 10.14
CA VAL A 176 -3.87 -14.68 10.34
C VAL A 176 -4.75 -14.40 11.53
N ASN A 177 -4.25 -13.61 12.47
CA ASN A 177 -5.03 -13.13 13.59
C ASN A 177 -5.73 -11.81 13.20
N CYS A 178 -7.06 -11.82 13.20
CA CYS A 178 -7.86 -10.65 12.89
C CYS A 178 -8.21 -9.91 14.18
N LEU A 179 -7.42 -8.86 14.48
CA LEU A 179 -7.64 -7.94 15.60
C LEU A 179 -7.73 -8.63 16.98
N ASP A 180 -7.07 -9.77 17.17
CA ASP A 180 -7.17 -10.61 18.38
C ASP A 180 -8.59 -11.13 18.69
N LEU A 181 -9.51 -11.04 17.72
CA LEU A 181 -10.89 -11.50 17.88
C LEU A 181 -11.05 -12.96 17.43
N PHE A 182 -10.48 -13.31 16.29
CA PHE A 182 -10.54 -14.65 15.72
C PHE A 182 -9.39 -14.89 14.74
N THR A 183 -9.14 -16.16 14.45
CA THR A 183 -8.07 -16.60 13.54
C THR A 183 -8.66 -17.14 12.24
N LEU A 184 -7.99 -16.85 11.13
CA LEU A 184 -8.40 -17.26 9.81
C LEU A 184 -7.22 -17.80 9.00
N PRO A 185 -7.42 -18.83 8.17
CA PRO A 185 -6.46 -19.17 7.13
C PRO A 185 -6.27 -17.99 6.16
N ALA A 186 -5.02 -17.66 5.83
CA ALA A 186 -4.69 -16.52 4.97
C ALA A 186 -5.44 -16.55 3.62
N GLU A 187 -5.72 -17.75 3.09
CA GLU A 187 -6.40 -17.97 1.82
C GLU A 187 -7.85 -17.49 1.83
N THR A 188 -8.48 -17.45 3.00
CA THR A 188 -9.89 -17.05 3.16
C THR A 188 -10.06 -15.55 3.33
N VAL A 189 -8.97 -14.80 3.55
CA VAL A 189 -9.00 -13.36 3.84
C VAL A 189 -9.68 -12.56 2.71
N PRO A 190 -9.37 -12.74 1.40
CA PRO A 190 -10.07 -12.01 0.33
C PRO A 190 -11.58 -12.27 0.33
N ALA A 191 -11.99 -13.52 0.56
CA ALA A 191 -13.42 -13.89 0.60
C ALA A 191 -14.14 -13.25 1.79
N ILE A 192 -13.45 -13.04 2.91
CA ILE A 192 -14.03 -12.40 4.09
C ILE A 192 -14.17 -10.90 3.88
N PHE A 193 -13.26 -10.25 3.16
CA PHE A 193 -13.44 -8.84 2.76
C PHE A 193 -14.61 -8.66 1.79
N LEU A 194 -14.83 -9.60 0.86
CA LEU A 194 -16.02 -9.61 0.00
C LEU A 194 -17.31 -9.74 0.82
N LEU A 195 -17.31 -10.69 1.77
CA LEU A 195 -18.45 -10.91 2.66
C LEU A 195 -18.70 -9.67 3.54
N GLN A 196 -17.66 -9.07 4.09
CA GLN A 196 -17.75 -7.84 4.87
C GLN A 196 -18.39 -6.71 4.06
N ASN A 197 -17.94 -6.51 2.80
CA ASN A 197 -18.48 -5.48 1.94
C ASN A 197 -19.97 -5.71 1.66
N TYR A 198 -20.34 -6.95 1.33
CA TYR A 198 -21.72 -7.34 1.11
C TYR A 198 -22.61 -7.17 2.36
N LEU A 199 -22.09 -7.48 3.56
CA LEU A 199 -22.85 -7.34 4.80
C LEU A 199 -23.03 -5.88 5.23
N LEU A 200 -21.98 -5.06 5.11
CA LEU A 200 -22.00 -3.66 5.55
C LEU A 200 -22.70 -2.73 4.56
N TYR A 201 -22.40 -2.88 3.28
CA TYR A 201 -22.84 -1.95 2.23
C TYR A 201 -23.94 -2.52 1.35
N ARG A 202 -24.26 -3.83 1.46
CA ARG A 202 -25.22 -4.53 0.58
C ARG A 202 -24.85 -4.48 -0.89
N GLU A 203 -23.56 -4.26 -1.17
CA GLU A 203 -23.02 -4.12 -2.52
C GLU A 203 -22.16 -5.34 -2.85
N PHE A 204 -22.31 -5.82 -4.09
CA PHE A 204 -21.46 -6.85 -4.66
C PHE A 204 -20.93 -6.33 -5.99
N TYR A 205 -19.63 -6.08 -6.05
CA TYR A 205 -19.00 -5.50 -7.21
C TYR A 205 -18.38 -6.60 -8.08
N VAL A 206 -18.79 -6.66 -9.36
CA VAL A 206 -18.15 -7.55 -10.34
C VAL A 206 -16.66 -7.19 -10.52
N SER A 207 -16.31 -5.92 -10.32
CA SER A 207 -14.93 -5.44 -10.29
C SER A 207 -14.08 -6.06 -9.18
N ASP A 208 -14.67 -6.54 -8.08
CA ASP A 208 -13.90 -7.28 -7.06
C ASP A 208 -13.43 -8.63 -7.58
N ILE A 209 -14.30 -9.34 -8.34
CA ILE A 209 -13.92 -10.58 -9.02
C ILE A 209 -12.85 -10.27 -10.07
N ALA A 210 -12.98 -9.17 -10.81
CA ALA A 210 -11.98 -8.75 -11.79
C ALA A 210 -10.62 -8.46 -11.13
N ALA A 211 -10.62 -7.80 -9.96
CA ALA A 211 -9.40 -7.54 -9.18
C ALA A 211 -8.74 -8.84 -8.69
N ILE A 212 -9.53 -9.77 -8.14
CA ILE A 212 -9.04 -11.11 -7.73
C ILE A 212 -8.50 -11.87 -8.93
N GLY A 213 -9.20 -11.83 -10.06
CA GLY A 213 -8.78 -12.45 -11.32
C GLY A 213 -7.46 -11.86 -11.85
N ALA A 214 -7.29 -10.54 -11.76
CA ALA A 214 -6.02 -9.89 -12.08
C ALA A 214 -4.90 -10.34 -11.14
N GLY A 215 -5.20 -10.49 -9.84
CA GLY A 215 -4.27 -10.99 -8.83
C GLY A 215 -3.82 -12.41 -9.15
N TYR A 216 -4.76 -13.27 -9.51
CA TYR A 216 -4.52 -14.63 -10.00
C TYR A 216 -3.62 -14.64 -11.23
N LEU A 217 -3.97 -13.84 -12.25
CA LEU A 217 -3.18 -13.75 -13.48
C LEU A 217 -1.74 -13.32 -13.19
N TYR A 218 -1.54 -12.30 -12.35
CA TYR A 218 -0.19 -11.87 -11.99
C TYR A 218 0.57 -12.93 -11.20
N PHE A 219 -0.06 -13.53 -10.18
CA PHE A 219 0.56 -14.53 -9.32
C PHE A 219 1.06 -15.76 -10.10
N TYR A 220 0.25 -16.30 -11.01
CA TYR A 220 0.62 -17.54 -11.71
C TYR A 220 1.42 -17.34 -12.99
N PHE A 221 1.26 -16.22 -13.69
CA PHE A 221 1.90 -16.02 -15.00
C PHE A 221 3.07 -15.03 -14.97
N PHE A 222 3.08 -14.06 -14.06
CA PHE A 222 4.02 -12.95 -14.10
C PHE A 222 4.94 -12.85 -12.87
N SER A 223 4.62 -13.45 -11.73
CA SER A 223 5.43 -13.35 -10.49
C SER A 223 6.88 -13.84 -10.68
N ASP A 224 7.05 -14.95 -11.40
CA ASP A 224 8.34 -15.62 -11.63
C ASP A 224 9.13 -15.09 -12.82
N THR A 225 8.53 -14.22 -13.64
CA THR A 225 9.20 -13.67 -14.82
C THR A 225 10.17 -12.54 -14.44
N PRO A 226 11.21 -12.28 -15.25
CA PRO A 226 12.04 -11.10 -15.08
C PRO A 226 11.20 -9.82 -15.24
N ALA A 227 11.61 -8.76 -14.55
CA ALA A 227 10.87 -7.51 -14.60
C ALA A 227 10.80 -6.93 -16.02
N VAL A 228 9.64 -6.40 -16.40
CA VAL A 228 9.43 -5.79 -17.71
C VAL A 228 10.36 -4.59 -17.92
N TRP A 229 10.73 -4.35 -19.17
CA TRP A 229 11.42 -3.12 -19.55
C TRP A 229 10.39 -1.97 -19.56
N PRO A 230 10.65 -0.79 -18.96
CA PRO A 230 11.93 -0.26 -18.45
C PRO A 230 12.18 -0.46 -16.93
N LEU A 231 11.28 -1.11 -16.19
CA LEU A 231 11.39 -1.25 -14.72
C LEU A 231 12.64 -2.00 -14.28
N HIS A 232 13.22 -2.83 -15.15
CA HIS A 232 14.52 -3.46 -14.90
C HIS A 232 15.65 -2.45 -14.56
N LEU A 233 15.51 -1.18 -14.98
CA LEU A 233 16.47 -0.12 -14.63
C LEU A 233 16.46 0.22 -13.13
N LEU A 234 15.33 0.03 -12.44
CA LEU A 234 15.18 0.25 -11.00
C LEU A 234 16.01 -0.74 -10.16
N LYS A 235 16.45 -1.85 -10.77
CA LYS A 235 17.35 -2.82 -10.16
C LYS A 235 18.74 -2.21 -9.85
N ARG A 236 19.12 -1.11 -10.52
CA ARG A 236 20.42 -0.45 -10.38
C ARG A 236 20.28 0.83 -9.55
N GLY A 237 21.21 1.07 -8.61
CA GLY A 237 21.38 2.35 -7.92
C GLY A 237 20.68 2.48 -6.56
N SER A 238 20.30 3.72 -6.21
CA SER A 238 19.81 4.13 -4.88
C SER A 238 18.47 3.46 -4.47
N PHE A 239 17.67 3.01 -5.42
CA PHE A 239 16.35 2.43 -5.15
C PHE A 239 16.47 1.14 -4.33
N LYS A 240 17.41 0.25 -4.68
CA LYS A 240 17.71 -0.95 -3.89
C LYS A 240 18.26 -0.61 -2.50
N GLY A 241 18.92 0.54 -2.35
CA GLY A 241 19.39 1.07 -1.07
C GLY A 241 18.25 1.28 -0.06
N LEU A 242 17.07 1.69 -0.51
CA LEU A 242 15.90 1.93 0.35
C LEU A 242 15.39 0.65 1.03
N TYR A 243 15.66 -0.52 0.42
CA TYR A 243 15.19 -1.82 0.90
C TYR A 243 16.21 -2.57 1.75
N GLN A 244 17.44 -2.07 1.89
CA GLN A 244 18.49 -2.75 2.67
C GLN A 244 18.08 -3.01 4.12
N ARG A 245 17.26 -2.13 4.71
CA ARG A 245 16.75 -2.26 6.08
C ARG A 245 15.82 -3.46 6.29
N PHE A 246 15.19 -3.97 5.24
CA PHE A 246 14.21 -5.07 5.29
C PHE A 246 14.82 -6.44 4.93
N ASN A 247 16.09 -6.50 4.50
CA ASN A 247 16.74 -7.75 4.12
C ASN A 247 16.79 -8.80 5.24
N ASN A 248 16.72 -8.38 6.50
CA ASN A 248 16.76 -9.27 7.66
C ASN A 248 15.38 -9.87 8.02
N GLU A 249 14.30 -9.42 7.38
CA GLU A 249 12.92 -9.86 7.67
C GLU A 249 12.48 -11.06 6.84
N ILE A 250 13.31 -11.53 5.89
CA ILE A 250 13.04 -12.70 5.07
C ILE A 250 13.53 -13.95 5.81
N PRO A 251 12.66 -14.92 6.17
CA PRO A 251 13.12 -16.25 6.55
C PRO A 251 13.81 -16.90 5.34
N ARG A 252 15.07 -17.29 5.51
CA ARG A 252 15.85 -18.01 4.48
C ARG A 252 15.33 -19.41 4.25
#